data_AF-A0A5R8PB96-F1
#
_entry.id   AF-A0A5R8PB96-F1
#
_cell.length_a   1.000
_cell.length_b   1.000
_cell.length_c   1.000
_cell.angle_alpha   90.00
_cell.angle_beta   90.00
_cell.angle_gamma   90.00
#
_symmetry.space_group_name_H-M   'P 1'
#
loop_
_entity.id
_entity.type
_entity.pdbx_description
1 polymer ?
#
loop_
_entity_poly.entity_id
_entity_poly.type
_entity_poly.pdbx_seq_one_letter_code
_entity_poly.pdbx_strand_id
1 'polypeptide(L)'
;MDHGDDRNAVEIGIIQDVIDTVERRLRAYEGRGRQVVVPRSHVYAAVLHRVITSARELWYRPTLDGAEVLDQLLDGGCGSLLDELLRDYLASAS
;
A
#
# COMPACT_ATOMS: atom_id res chain seq x y z
N MET A 1 10.19 12.73 -27.69
CA MET A 1 9.04 12.75 -26.76
C MET A 1 9.56 12.21 -25.44
N ASP A 2 9.32 12.94 -24.36
CA ASP A 2 9.86 12.64 -23.04
C ASP A 2 9.01 11.57 -22.34
N HIS A 3 9.34 10.29 -22.56
CA HIS A 3 8.65 9.17 -21.92
C HIS A 3 8.91 9.06 -20.41
N GLY A 4 9.76 9.92 -19.83
CA GLY A 4 10.06 9.94 -18.40
C GLY A 4 8.97 10.64 -17.57
N ASP A 5 8.39 11.72 -18.10
CA ASP A 5 7.40 12.52 -17.38
C ASP A 5 6.06 11.78 -17.24
N ASP A 6 5.61 11.09 -18.29
CA ASP A 6 4.44 10.21 -18.26
C ASP A 6 4.61 9.05 -17.26
N ARG A 7 5.80 8.46 -17.18
CA ARG A 7 6.09 7.37 -16.25
C ARG A 7 6.08 7.86 -14.80
N ASN A 8 6.67 9.01 -14.52
CA ASN A 8 6.66 9.61 -13.19
C ASN A 8 5.23 9.97 -12.75
N ALA A 9 4.41 10.49 -13.67
CA ALA A 9 3.00 10.77 -13.39
C ALA A 9 2.20 9.50 -13.04
N VAL A 10 2.45 8.40 -13.75
CA VAL A 10 1.84 7.09 -13.44
C VAL A 10 2.28 6.59 -12.06
N GLU A 11 3.57 6.64 -11.73
CA GLU A 11 4.06 6.21 -10.42
C GLU A 11 3.50 7.06 -9.27
N ILE A 12 3.41 8.38 -9.46
CA ILE A 12 2.78 9.27 -8.47
C ILE A 12 1.30 8.92 -8.29
N GLY A 13 0.57 8.65 -9.37
CA GLY A 13 -0.83 8.21 -9.31
C GLY A 13 -0.99 6.92 -8.51
N ILE A 14 -0.13 5.93 -8.77
CA ILE A 14 -0.12 4.66 -8.02
C ILE A 14 0.14 4.90 -6.52
N ILE A 15 1.11 5.75 -6.18
CA ILE A 15 1.41 6.09 -4.78
C ILE A 15 0.20 6.75 -4.11
N GLN A 16 -0.49 7.67 -4.81
CA GLN A 16 -1.71 8.31 -4.32
C GLN A 16 -2.82 7.28 -4.08
N ASP A 17 -3.06 6.38 -5.03
CA ASP A 17 -4.08 5.34 -4.92
C ASP A 17 -3.83 4.39 -3.75
N VAL A 18 -2.55 4.05 -3.50
CA VAL A 18 -2.13 3.25 -2.33
C VAL A 18 -2.45 4.00 -1.04
N ILE A 19 -2.04 5.26 -0.92
CA ILE A 19 -2.29 6.08 0.29
C ILE A 19 -3.79 6.20 0.56
N ASP A 20 -4.57 6.55 -0.45
CA ASP A 20 -6.02 6.74 -0.32
C ASP A 20 -6.74 5.44 0.04
N THR A 21 -6.29 4.31 -0.52
CA THR A 21 -6.84 2.99 -0.18
C THR A 21 -6.53 2.60 1.27
N VAL A 22 -5.31 2.83 1.72
CA VAL A 22 -4.91 2.57 3.11
C VAL A 22 -5.69 3.48 4.06
N GLU A 23 -5.83 4.76 3.75
CA GLU A 23 -6.61 5.70 4.56
C GLU A 23 -8.08 5.30 4.67
N ARG A 24 -8.73 4.92 3.56
CA ARG A 24 -10.11 4.40 3.57
C ARG A 24 -10.26 3.18 4.48
N ARG A 25 -9.29 2.26 4.44
CA ARG A 25 -9.30 1.03 5.25
C ARG A 25 -9.03 1.31 6.72
N LEU A 26 -8.09 2.20 7.05
CA LEU A 26 -7.85 2.64 8.43
C LEU A 26 -9.10 3.27 9.04
N ARG A 27 -9.77 4.17 8.30
CA ARG A 27 -11.03 4.76 8.75
C ARG A 27 -12.13 3.72 8.94
N ALA A 28 -12.23 2.72 8.06
CA ALA A 28 -13.18 1.63 8.21
C ALA A 28 -12.87 0.75 9.43
N TYR A 29 -11.59 0.52 9.72
CA TYR A 29 -11.12 -0.20 10.91
C TYR A 29 -11.44 0.57 12.21
N GLU A 30 -11.18 1.88 12.22
CA GLU A 30 -11.53 2.78 13.33
C GLU A 30 -13.04 2.90 13.54
N GLY A 31 -13.81 2.96 12.46
CA GLY A 31 -15.28 2.98 12.51
C GLY A 31 -15.91 1.71 13.09
N ARG A 32 -15.17 0.59 13.15
CA ARG A 32 -15.56 -0.66 13.81
C ARG A 32 -15.21 -0.68 15.31
N GLY A 33 -14.78 0.44 15.87
CA GLY A 33 -14.42 0.58 17.29
C GLY A 33 -13.02 0.07 17.64
N ARG A 34 -12.16 -0.17 16.65
CA ARG A 34 -10.77 -0.61 16.87
C ARG A 34 -9.82 0.57 16.70
N GLN A 35 -8.94 0.81 17.67
CA GLN A 35 -8.00 1.93 17.59
C GLN A 35 -6.69 1.50 16.93
N VAL A 36 -6.21 2.31 15.99
CA VAL A 36 -4.86 2.17 15.43
C VAL A 36 -3.90 2.84 16.42
N VAL A 37 -3.10 2.04 17.12
CA VAL A 37 -2.17 2.54 18.16
C VAL A 37 -0.84 3.05 17.57
N VAL A 38 -0.66 2.92 16.25
CA VAL A 38 0.54 3.35 15.52
C VAL A 38 0.24 4.61 14.70
N PRO A 39 1.22 5.52 14.50
CA PRO A 39 1.02 6.69 13.66
C PRO A 39 0.64 6.32 12.23
N ARG A 40 -0.34 7.03 11.63
CA ARG A 40 -0.78 6.77 10.24
C ARG A 40 0.36 6.87 9.22
N SER A 41 1.29 7.80 9.43
CA SER A 41 2.51 7.93 8.61
C SER A 41 3.35 6.66 8.58
N HIS A 42 3.41 5.93 9.70
CA HIS A 42 4.11 4.66 9.77
C HIS A 42 3.40 3.59 8.93
N VAL A 43 2.07 3.52 9.01
CA VAL A 43 1.28 2.56 8.22
C VAL A 43 1.45 2.82 6.72
N TYR A 44 1.37 4.08 6.27
CA TYR A 44 1.61 4.41 4.86
C TYR A 44 3.01 3.99 4.41
N ALA A 45 4.04 4.30 5.20
CA ALA A 45 5.42 3.96 4.88
C ALA A 45 5.63 2.45 4.78
N ALA A 46 5.05 1.66 5.70
CA ALA A 46 5.15 0.20 5.69
C ALA A 46 4.48 -0.41 4.45
N VAL A 47 3.29 0.07 4.09
CA VAL A 47 2.57 -0.40 2.90
C VAL A 47 3.33 -0.04 1.63
N LEU A 48 3.77 1.22 1.49
CA LEU A 48 4.56 1.67 0.34
C LEU A 48 5.86 0.87 0.21
N HIS A 49 6.56 0.61 1.31
CA HIS A 49 7.78 -0.20 1.30
C HIS A 49 7.52 -1.62 0.79
N ARG A 50 6.39 -2.24 1.15
CA ARG A 50 6.00 -3.56 0.66
C ARG A 50 5.63 -3.54 -0.82
N VAL A 51 4.90 -2.52 -1.29
CA VAL A 51 4.60 -2.32 -2.72
C VAL A 51 5.89 -2.16 -3.53
N ILE A 52 6.81 -1.31 -3.06
CA ILE A 52 8.11 -1.09 -3.71
C ILE A 52 8.96 -2.36 -3.71
N THR A 53 8.98 -3.11 -2.61
CA THR A 53 9.72 -4.38 -2.52
C THR A 53 9.16 -5.41 -3.51
N SER A 54 7.85 -5.55 -3.60
CA SER A 54 7.19 -6.44 -4.57
C SER A 54 7.44 -6.02 -6.02
N ALA A 55 7.40 -4.71 -6.32
CA ALA A 55 7.77 -4.20 -7.65
C ALA A 55 9.24 -4.52 -8.01
N ARG A 56 10.15 -4.47 -7.02
CA ARG A 56 11.58 -4.73 -7.20
C ARG A 56 11.92 -6.20 -7.43
N GLU A 57 11.06 -7.13 -7.04
CA GLU A 57 11.22 -8.55 -7.35
C GLU A 57 11.03 -8.85 -8.85
N LEU A 58 10.51 -7.90 -9.63
CA LEU A 58 10.38 -8.00 -11.08
C LEU A 58 11.64 -7.48 -11.78
N TRP A 59 12.53 -8.41 -12.13
CA TRP A 59 13.88 -8.19 -12.65
C TRP A 59 13.98 -7.35 -13.95
N TYR A 60 12.88 -7.13 -14.68
CA TYR A 60 12.91 -6.50 -16.00
C TYR A 60 12.27 -5.10 -16.06
N ARG A 61 11.41 -4.72 -15.11
CA ARG A 61 10.83 -3.38 -14.98
C ARG A 61 10.37 -3.14 -13.53
N PRO A 62 11.17 -2.44 -12.69
CA PRO A 62 10.81 -2.17 -11.30
C PRO A 62 9.87 -0.97 -11.20
N THR A 63 8.82 -0.94 -12.02
CA THR A 63 7.77 0.07 -11.99
C THR A 63 6.62 -0.44 -11.12
N LEU A 64 5.97 0.46 -10.40
CA LEU A 64 4.95 0.07 -9.41
C LEU A 64 3.74 -0.63 -10.03
N ASP A 65 3.48 -0.42 -11.32
CA ASP A 65 2.42 -1.07 -12.12
C ASP A 65 2.60 -2.59 -12.26
N GLY A 66 3.81 -3.11 -12.05
CA GLY A 66 4.06 -4.55 -12.04
C GLY A 66 3.79 -5.23 -10.70
N ALA A 67 3.63 -4.47 -9.61
CA ALA A 67 3.58 -5.04 -8.27
C ALA A 67 2.30 -5.85 -8.06
N GLU A 68 2.41 -7.18 -7.93
CA GLU A 68 1.26 -8.06 -7.68
C GLU A 68 0.49 -7.70 -6.39
N VAL A 69 1.18 -7.11 -5.42
CA VAL A 69 0.58 -6.60 -4.18
C VAL A 69 -0.25 -5.32 -4.40
N LEU A 70 0.03 -4.55 -5.46
CA LEU A 70 -0.76 -3.37 -5.83
C LEU A 70 -2.13 -3.79 -6.31
N ASP A 71 -2.22 -4.80 -7.19
CA ASP A 71 -3.49 -5.33 -7.66
C ASP A 71 -4.35 -5.85 -6.50
N GLN A 72 -3.74 -6.60 -5.57
CA GLN A 72 -4.43 -7.07 -4.36
C GLN A 72 -4.88 -5.93 -3.43
N LEU A 73 -4.13 -4.84 -3.39
CA LEU A 73 -4.48 -3.66 -2.60
C LEU A 73 -5.64 -2.89 -3.24
N LEU A 74 -5.61 -2.68 -4.56
CA LEU A 74 -6.54 -1.83 -5.31
C LEU A 74 -7.85 -2.54 -5.70
N ASP A 75 -7.81 -3.82 -6.06
CA ASP A 75 -8.99 -4.59 -6.50
C ASP A 75 -9.96 -4.89 -5.35
N GLY A 76 -9.63 -4.47 -4.12
CA GLY A 76 -10.42 -4.80 -2.93
C GLY A 76 -10.44 -6.31 -2.65
N GLY A 77 -9.53 -7.06 -3.27
CA GLY A 77 -9.36 -8.51 -3.19
C GLY A 77 -9.14 -8.97 -1.75
N CYS A 78 -10.26 -9.19 -1.08
CA CYS A 78 -10.45 -9.52 0.32
C CYS A 78 -9.75 -8.57 1.31
N GLY A 79 -10.46 -8.11 2.33
CA GLY A 79 -9.89 -7.44 3.50
C GLY A 79 -9.00 -8.36 4.35
N SER A 80 -8.13 -9.17 3.74
CA SER A 80 -7.17 -10.05 4.39
C SER A 80 -5.78 -9.45 4.36
N LEU A 81 -5.23 -9.01 3.21
CA LEU A 81 -3.80 -8.64 3.17
C LEU A 81 -3.45 -7.40 3.99
N LEU A 82 -4.26 -6.34 3.93
CA LEU A 82 -3.99 -5.13 4.72
C LEU A 82 -4.41 -5.30 6.19
N ASP A 83 -5.48 -6.03 6.47
CA ASP A 83 -5.89 -6.36 7.84
C ASP A 83 -4.90 -7.33 8.51
N GLU A 84 -4.30 -8.25 7.75
CA GLU A 84 -3.22 -9.16 8.17
C GLU A 84 -1.91 -8.40 8.35
N LEU A 85 -1.54 -7.50 7.43
CA LEU A 85 -0.43 -6.57 7.62
C LEU A 85 -0.61 -5.72 8.87
N LEU A 86 -1.79 -5.12 9.06
CA LEU A 86 -2.09 -4.33 10.24
C LEU A 86 -2.07 -5.21 11.50
N ARG A 87 -2.62 -6.43 11.44
CA ARG A 87 -2.60 -7.37 12.56
C ARG A 87 -1.19 -7.80 12.92
N ASP A 88 -0.41 -8.28 11.98
CA ASP A 88 0.97 -8.74 12.18
C ASP A 88 1.85 -7.58 12.67
N TYR A 89 1.68 -6.40 12.09
CA TYR A 89 2.42 -5.22 12.50
C TYR A 89 2.06 -4.79 13.93
N LEU A 90 0.76 -4.70 14.26
CA LEU A 90 0.30 -4.39 15.61
C LEU A 90 0.67 -5.49 16.64
N ALA A 91 0.70 -6.76 16.23
CA ALA A 91 1.14 -7.87 17.07
C ALA A 91 2.65 -7.87 17.31
N SER A 92 3.45 -7.41 16.34
CA SER A 92 4.91 -7.26 16.47
C SER A 92 5.36 -6.01 17.24
N ALA A 93 4.44 -5.06 17.47
CA ALA A 93 4.70 -3.81 18.18
C ALA A 93 4.34 -3.87 19.69
N SER A 94 3.95 -5.04 20.21
CA SER A 94 3.64 -5.32 21.63
C SER A 94 4.66 -6.25 22.27
#